data_AF-F5T934-F1
#
_entry.id   AF-F5T934-F1
#
_cell.length_a   1.000
_cell.length_b   1.000
_cell.length_c   1.000
_cell.angle_alpha   90.00
_cell.angle_beta   90.00
_cell.angle_gamma   90.00
#
_symmetry.space_group_name_H-M   'P 1'
#
loop_
_entity.id
_entity.type
_entity.pdbx_description
1 polymer ?
#
loop_
_entity_poly.entity_id
_entity_poly.type
_entity_poly.pdbx_seq_one_letter_code
_entity_poly.pdbx_strand_id
1 'polypeptide(L)' 'MQKNILHVIGKDVEWVKREVAEQGYASIKEVYLGEYRNGSLHCYPERL' A
#
# COMPACT_ATOMS: atom_id res chain seq x y z
N MET A 1 19.07 5.35 6.20
CA MET A 1 17.91 6.28 6.24
C MET A 1 16.92 5.81 5.18
N GLN A 2 15.82 5.16 5.57
CA GLN A 2 14.75 4.82 4.62
C GLN A 2 14.20 6.14 4.06
N LYS A 3 14.57 6.47 2.82
CA LYS A 3 13.87 7.50 2.05
C LYS A 3 12.41 7.04 1.98
N ASN A 4 11.47 7.98 2.15
CA ASN A 4 10.05 7.72 2.01
C ASN A 4 9.83 7.01 0.66
N ILE A 5 9.59 5.69 0.68
CA ILE A 5 9.57 4.86 -0.52
C ILE A 5 8.53 5.37 -1.51
N LEU A 6 7.41 5.90 -1.01
CA LEU A 6 6.36 6.51 -1.82
C LEU A 6 6.91 7.66 -2.65
N HIS A 7 7.72 8.54 -2.07
CA HIS A 7 8.37 9.62 -2.80
C HIS A 7 9.32 9.09 -3.90
N VAL A 8 10.06 8.02 -3.63
CA VAL A 8 10.98 7.41 -4.61
C VAL A 8 10.23 6.82 -5.81
N ILE A 9 9.04 6.25 -5.58
CA ILE A 9 8.20 5.68 -6.65
C ILE A 9 7.19 6.69 -7.23
N GLY A 10 7.29 7.97 -6.87
CA GLY A 10 6.41 9.03 -7.37
C GLY A 10 4.94 8.88 -6.93
N LYS A 11 4.70 8.28 -5.76
CA LYS A 11 3.38 8.06 -5.16
C LYS A 11 3.25 8.81 -3.83
N ASP A 12 2.02 8.87 -3.32
CA ASP A 12 1.67 9.45 -2.04
C ASP A 12 0.74 8.53 -1.24
N VAL A 13 0.33 9.00 -0.07
CA VAL A 13 -0.56 8.25 0.83
C VAL A 13 -1.97 8.09 0.25
N GLU A 14 -2.44 9.00 -0.60
CA GLU A 14 -3.76 8.91 -1.22
C GLU A 14 -3.80 7.82 -2.30
N TRP A 15 -2.71 7.65 -3.05
CA TRP A 15 -2.51 6.50 -3.93
C TRP A 15 -2.61 5.19 -3.15
N VAL A 16 -1.92 5.07 -2.00
CA VAL A 16 -1.98 3.84 -1.18
C VAL A 16 -3.40 3.56 -0.69
N LYS A 17 -4.12 4.57 -0.18
CA LYS A 17 -5.51 4.39 0.29
C LYS A 17 -6.43 3.88 -0.83
N ARG A 18 -6.28 4.41 -2.04
CA ARG A 18 -7.08 3.98 -3.20
C ARG A 18 -6.80 2.52 -3.55
N GLU A 19 -5.54 2.14 -3.71
CA GLU A 19 -5.16 0.77 -4.08
C GLU A 19 -5.58 -0.26 -3.02
N VAL A 20 -5.51 0.11 -1.74
CA VAL A 20 -5.99 -0.71 -0.62
C VAL A 20 -7.51 -0.89 -0.68
N ALA A 21 -8.26 0.18 -0.92
CA ALA A 21 -9.71 0.13 -1.04
C ALA A 21 -10.18 -0.68 -2.28
N GLU A 22 -9.47 -0.56 -3.41
CA GLU A 22 -9.73 -1.33 -4.63
C GLU A 22 -9.54 -2.85 -4.43
N GLN A 23 -8.73 -3.24 -3.45
CA GLN A 23 -8.53 -4.64 -3.04
C GLN A 23 -9.54 -5.12 -1.99
N GLY A 24 -10.51 -4.30 -1.58
CA GLY A 24 -11.61 -4.69 -0.70
C GLY A 24 -11.37 -4.48 0.80
N TYR A 25 -10.24 -3.87 1.19
CA TYR A 25 -9.97 -3.52 2.57
C TYR A 25 -10.76 -2.26 2.99
N ALA A 26 -11.30 -2.26 4.21
CA ALA A 26 -11.99 -1.10 4.78
C ALA A 26 -11.00 -0.04 5.29
N SER A 27 -9.76 -0.43 5.59
CA SER A 27 -8.73 0.48 6.09
C SER A 27 -7.32 -0.01 5.79
N ILE A 28 -6.38 0.92 5.61
CA ILE A 28 -4.93 0.61 5.55
C ILE A 28 -4.43 -0.13 6.79
N LYS A 29 -5.15 -0.02 7.92
CA LYS A 29 -4.80 -0.73 9.17
C LYS A 29 -5.05 -2.23 9.10
N GLU A 30 -5.85 -2.69 8.15
CA GLU A 30 -6.09 -4.12 7.93
C GLU A 30 -4.97 -4.77 7.13
N VAL A 31 -4.08 -3.96 6.53
CA VAL A 31 -2.94 -4.39 5.72
C VAL A 31 -1.69 -4.42 6.61
N TYR A 32 -1.12 -5.60 6.77
CA TYR A 32 0.15 -5.79 7.48
C TYR A 32 1.36 -5.48 6.61
N LEU A 33 1.29 -5.85 5.32
CA LEU A 33 2.35 -5.62 4.36
C LEU A 33 1.77 -5.12 3.04
N GLY A 34 2.27 -3.97 2.59
CA GLY A 34 2.09 -3.47 1.24
C GLY A 34 3.39 -3.62 0.46
N GLU A 35 3.40 -4.46 -0.57
CA GLU A 35 4.54 -4.66 -1.46
C GLU A 35 4.32 -3.92 -2.78
N TYR A 36 5.26 -3.06 -3.17
CA TYR A 36 5.24 -2.42 -4.48
C TYR A 36 6.02 -3.25 -5.49
N ARG A 37 5.34 -3.83 -6.49
CA ARG A 37 5.94 -4.63 -7.55
C ARG A 37 5.34 -4.28 -8.90
N ASN A 38 6.21 -4.02 -9.88
CA ASN A 38 5.83 -3.78 -11.28
C ASN A 38 4.73 -2.72 -11.47
N GLY A 39 4.69 -1.69 -10.64
CA GLY A 39 3.68 -0.63 -10.75
C GLY A 39 2.45 -0.78 -9.84
N SER A 40 2.28 -1.93 -9.20
CA SER A 40 1.08 -2.27 -8.41
C SER A 40 1.39 -2.44 -6.93
N LEU A 41 0.41 -2.12 -6.09
CA LEU A 41 0.44 -2.42 -4.65
C LEU A 41 -0.21 -3.78 -4.38
N HIS A 42 0.55 -4.71 -3.82
CA HIS A 42 0.03 -5.98 -3.34
C HIS A 42 -0.13 -5.93 -1.82
N CYS A 43 -1.35 -6.09 -1.33
CA CYS A 43 -1.68 -6.01 0.09
C CYS A 43 -1.86 -7.39 0.71
N TYR A 44 -1.19 -7.63 1.84
CA TYR A 44 -1.36 -8.82 2.66
C TYR A 44 -2.01 -8.44 3.99
N PRO A 45 -3.08 -9.14 4.41
CA PRO A 45 -3.84 -8.77 5.61
C PRO A 45 -3.05 -9.05 6.89
N GLU A 46 -3.32 -8.29 7.95
CA GLU A 46 -2.76 -8.56 9.28
C GLU A 46 -3.29 -9.83 9.93
N ARG A 47 -4.52 -10.23 9.58
CA ARG A 47 -5.16 -11.45 10.08
C ARG A 47 -5.91 -12.12 8.92
N LEU A 48 -5.80 -13.44 8.84
CA LEU A 48 -6.51 -14.30 7.88
C LEU A 48 -7.92 -14.62 8.35
#